data_AF-A0A7H9CIY4-F1
#
_entry.id   AF-A0A7H9CIY4-F1
#
_cell.length_a   1.000
_cell.length_b   1.000
_cell.length_c   1.000
_cell.angle_alpha   90.00
_cell.angle_beta   90.00
_cell.angle_gamma   90.00
#
_symmetry.space_group_name_H-M   'P 1'
#
loop_
_entity.id
_entity.type
_entity.pdbx_description
1 polymer ?
#
loop_
_entity_poly.entity_id
_entity_poly.type
_entity_poly.pdbx_seq_one_letter_code
_entity_poly.pdbx_strand_id
1 'polypeptide(L)'
;MLKILLLPYLIFECICTIVFIINVGFLWYLLEAFLSLMLGSYLVIHGGGFGLYSNMQKANFAGIFGSFGFVFSGFLLILPGILCDILAVLIIIFSVFLTKKNTPSYTNDFSADDEIIDVEIIDERPNNLK
;
A
#
# COMPACT_ATOMS: atom_id res chain seq x y z
N MET A 1 -29.42 5.74 -0.06
CA MET A 1 -28.59 6.89 -0.49
C MET A 1 -27.35 6.50 -1.27
N LEU A 2 -26.55 5.50 -0.85
CA LEU A 2 -25.33 5.07 -1.58
C LEU A 2 -25.58 4.68 -3.05
N LYS A 3 -26.72 4.04 -3.35
CA LYS A 3 -27.13 3.63 -4.71
C LYS A 3 -27.23 4.81 -5.70
N ILE A 4 -27.57 6.01 -5.23
CA ILE A 4 -27.70 7.20 -6.08
C ILE A 4 -26.34 7.76 -6.50
N LEU A 5 -25.28 7.55 -5.69
CA LEU A 5 -23.92 7.98 -6.04
C LEU A 5 -23.17 6.93 -6.85
N LEU A 6 -23.42 5.64 -6.58
CA LEU A 6 -22.73 4.54 -7.26
C LEU A 6 -23.18 4.39 -8.72
N LEU A 7 -24.46 4.66 -9.01
CA LEU A 7 -25.04 4.52 -10.33
C LEU A 7 -24.43 5.47 -11.38
N PRO A 8 -24.28 6.79 -11.14
CA PRO A 8 -23.61 7.67 -12.10
C PRO A 8 -22.13 7.32 -12.28
N TYR A 9 -21.44 6.88 -11.23
CA TYR A 9 -20.06 6.40 -11.35
C TYR A 9 -19.96 5.21 -12.31
N LEU A 10 -20.83 4.20 -12.13
CA LEU A 10 -20.83 2.99 -12.95
C LEU A 10 -21.16 3.30 -14.42
N ILE A 11 -22.07 4.25 -14.67
CA ILE A 11 -22.35 4.72 -16.03
C ILE A 11 -21.09 5.37 -16.64
N PHE A 12 -20.40 6.22 -15.89
CA PHE A 12 -19.20 6.89 -16.39
C PHE A 12 -18.06 5.90 -16.68
N GLU A 13 -17.84 4.94 -15.78
CA GLU A 13 -16.90 3.83 -15.97
C GLU A 13 -17.22 3.07 -17.26
N CYS A 14 -18.49 2.69 -17.45
CA CYS A 14 -18.92 1.96 -18.64
C CYS A 14 -18.67 2.74 -19.93
N ILE A 15 -18.94 4.06 -19.93
CA ILE A 15 -18.64 4.94 -21.06
C ILE A 15 -17.13 4.97 -21.33
N CYS A 16 -16.30 5.17 -20.30
CA CYS A 16 -14.84 5.19 -20.44
C CYS A 16 -14.31 3.86 -20.99
N THR A 17 -14.78 2.73 -20.47
CA THR A 17 -14.40 1.39 -20.95
C THR A 17 -14.81 1.16 -22.39
N ILE A 18 -16.02 1.54 -22.80
CA ILE A 18 -16.46 1.43 -24.19
C ILE A 18 -15.58 2.29 -25.11
N VAL A 19 -15.32 3.54 -24.72
CA VAL A 19 -14.45 4.45 -25.48
C VAL A 19 -13.04 3.87 -25.62
N PHE A 20 -12.48 3.29 -24.57
CA PHE A 20 -11.16 2.65 -24.63
C PHE A 20 -11.15 1.42 -25.53
N ILE A 21 -12.15 0.54 -25.42
CA ILE A 21 -12.26 -0.66 -26.26
C ILE A 21 -12.39 -0.27 -27.74
N ILE A 22 -13.14 0.78 -28.07
CA ILE A 22 -13.28 1.25 -29.45
C ILE A 22 -11.96 1.82 -30.00
N ASN A 23 -11.21 2.57 -29.19
CA ASN A 23 -9.99 3.23 -29.65
C ASN A 23 -8.74 2.31 -29.65
N VAL A 24 -8.60 1.45 -28.65
CA VAL A 24 -7.40 0.62 -28.43
C VAL A 24 -7.65 -0.84 -28.82
N GLY A 25 -8.87 -1.32 -28.60
CA GLY A 25 -9.28 -2.70 -28.87
C GLY A 25 -9.55 -3.52 -27.62
N PHE A 26 -10.45 -4.49 -27.75
CA PHE A 26 -10.87 -5.36 -26.66
C PHE A 26 -9.73 -6.22 -26.07
N LEU A 27 -8.83 -6.74 -26.90
CA LEU A 27 -7.71 -7.57 -26.43
C LEU A 27 -6.75 -6.79 -25.52
N TRP A 28 -6.51 -5.51 -25.82
CA TRP A 28 -5.69 -4.64 -24.99
C TRP A 28 -6.36 -4.34 -23.66
N TYR A 29 -7.67 -4.12 -23.64
CA TYR A 29 -8.44 -3.98 -22.41
C TYR A 29 -8.38 -5.25 -21.55
N LEU A 30 -8.50 -6.44 -22.15
CA LEU A 30 -8.38 -7.69 -21.41
C LEU A 30 -6.99 -7.85 -20.78
N LEU A 31 -5.94 -7.49 -21.52
CA LEU A 31 -4.56 -7.53 -21.03
C LEU A 31 -4.36 -6.53 -19.88
N GLU A 32 -4.88 -5.31 -20.03
CA GLU A 32 -4.87 -4.30 -18.97
C GLU A 32 -5.57 -4.79 -17.70
N ALA A 33 -6.79 -5.30 -17.80
CA ALA A 33 -7.52 -5.85 -16.67
C ALA A 33 -6.77 -7.00 -15.98
N PHE A 34 -6.08 -7.84 -16.76
CA PHE A 34 -5.26 -8.93 -16.23
C PHE A 34 -4.01 -8.40 -15.48
N LEU A 35 -3.30 -7.44 -16.06
CA LEU A 35 -2.15 -6.80 -15.41
C LEU A 35 -2.55 -6.02 -14.16
N SER A 36 -3.68 -5.32 -14.21
CA SER A 36 -4.23 -4.58 -13.08
C SER A 36 -4.56 -5.52 -11.92
N LEU A 37 -5.19 -6.67 -12.21
CA LEU A 37 -5.44 -7.70 -11.21
C LEU A 37 -4.15 -8.25 -10.59
N MET A 38 -3.10 -8.50 -11.38
CA MET A 38 -1.82 -8.96 -10.86
C MET A 38 -1.16 -7.90 -9.96
N LEU A 39 -1.11 -6.65 -10.41
CA LEU A 39 -0.54 -5.53 -9.67
C LEU A 39 -1.32 -5.25 -8.38
N GLY A 40 -2.64 -5.22 -8.45
CA GLY A 40 -3.52 -5.01 -7.30
C GLY A 40 -3.32 -6.10 -6.25
N SER A 41 -3.29 -7.37 -6.67
CA SER A 41 -3.03 -8.51 -5.78
C SER A 41 -1.66 -8.42 -5.11
N TYR A 42 -0.62 -8.11 -5.89
CA TYR A 42 0.74 -7.91 -5.38
C TYR A 42 0.79 -6.81 -4.31
N LEU A 43 0.10 -5.71 -4.56
CA LEU A 43 0.14 -4.52 -3.72
C LEU A 43 -0.66 -4.70 -2.42
N VAL A 44 -1.75 -5.47 -2.43
CA VAL A 44 -2.47 -5.88 -1.21
C VAL A 44 -1.58 -6.77 -0.33
N ILE A 45 -0.91 -7.76 -0.92
CA ILE A 45 -0.09 -8.74 -0.17
C ILE A 45 1.15 -8.06 0.41
N HIS A 46 1.89 -7.29 -0.41
CA HIS A 46 3.19 -6.77 -0.01
C HIS A 46 3.19 -5.32 0.46
N GLY A 47 2.36 -4.44 -0.13
CA GLY A 47 2.32 -3.01 0.23
C GLY A 47 1.58 -2.74 1.55
N GLY A 48 0.63 -3.61 1.89
CA GLY A 48 -0.30 -3.39 2.99
C GLY A 48 -0.02 -4.15 4.27
N GLY A 49 -0.02 -5.48 4.19
CA GLY A 49 -0.05 -6.34 5.38
C GLY A 49 1.17 -6.20 6.29
N PHE A 50 2.37 -6.17 5.70
CA PHE A 50 3.62 -6.10 6.46
C PHE A 50 3.93 -4.67 6.95
N GLY A 51 3.57 -3.66 6.15
CA GLY A 51 3.74 -2.24 6.49
C GLY A 51 2.81 -1.79 7.61
N LEU A 52 1.54 -2.23 7.62
CA LEU A 52 0.59 -1.90 8.68
C LEU A 52 1.06 -2.44 10.04
N TYR A 53 1.45 -3.71 10.12
CA TYR A 53 1.88 -4.33 11.37
C TYR A 53 3.11 -3.62 11.98
N SER A 54 4.12 -3.34 11.16
CA SER A 54 5.34 -2.67 11.60
C SER A 54 5.15 -1.18 11.96
N ASN A 55 4.30 -0.46 11.22
CA ASN A 55 4.02 0.96 11.49
C ASN A 55 3.11 1.15 12.72
N MET A 56 2.22 0.20 13.01
CA MET A 56 1.42 0.20 14.24
C MET A 56 2.28 0.02 15.48
N GLN A 57 3.29 -0.84 15.43
CA GLN A 57 4.23 -1.03 16.53
C GLN A 57 5.04 0.24 16.84
N LYS A 58 5.35 1.04 15.80
CA LYS A 58 6.09 2.31 15.91
C LYS A 58 5.19 3.55 16.10
N ALA A 59 3.87 3.37 16.25
CA ALA A 59 2.88 4.45 16.33
C ALA A 59 3.01 5.53 15.23
N ASN A 60 3.49 5.16 14.03
CA ASN A 60 3.70 6.09 12.93
C ASN A 60 2.41 6.24 12.12
N PHE A 61 1.57 7.21 12.48
CA PHE A 61 0.28 7.46 11.84
C PHE A 61 0.38 7.64 10.32
N ALA A 62 1.38 8.35 9.83
CA ALA A 62 1.51 8.60 8.40
C ALA A 62 1.99 7.34 7.63
N GLY A 63 2.79 6.49 8.26
CA GLY A 63 3.12 5.16 7.74
C GLY A 63 1.89 4.24 7.68
N ILE A 64 1.01 4.30 8.69
CA ILE A 64 -0.25 3.54 8.71
C ILE A 64 -1.18 3.99 7.57
N PHE A 65 -1.34 5.30 7.36
CA PHE A 65 -2.14 5.83 6.24
C PHE A 65 -1.53 5.48 4.88
N GLY A 66 -0.20 5.47 4.75
CA GLY A 66 0.49 4.99 3.55
C GLY A 66 0.21 3.51 3.28
N SER A 67 0.38 2.64 4.28
CA SER A 67 0.10 1.20 4.13
C SER A 67 -1.38 0.91 3.88
N PHE A 68 -2.29 1.64 4.50
CA PHE A 68 -3.74 1.53 4.21
C PHE A 68 -4.06 1.99 2.79
N GLY A 69 -3.47 3.09 2.34
CA GLY A 69 -3.61 3.58 0.97
C GLY A 69 -3.12 2.56 -0.06
N PHE A 70 -2.00 1.87 0.21
CA PHE A 70 -1.58 0.74 -0.61
C PHE A 70 -2.66 -0.35 -0.65
N VAL A 71 -3.11 -0.90 0.48
CA VAL A 71 -4.17 -1.93 0.50
C VAL A 71 -5.40 -1.49 -0.29
N PHE A 72 -5.88 -0.27 -0.04
CA PHE A 72 -7.09 0.25 -0.66
C PHE A 72 -6.93 0.43 -2.18
N SER A 73 -5.81 0.98 -2.63
CA SER A 73 -5.50 1.08 -4.06
C SER A 73 -5.37 -0.29 -4.73
N GLY A 74 -4.79 -1.29 -4.04
CA GLY A 74 -4.69 -2.65 -4.55
C GLY A 74 -6.06 -3.30 -4.73
N PHE A 75 -7.01 -3.05 -3.83
CA PHE A 75 -8.39 -3.46 -4.03
C PHE A 75 -9.04 -2.77 -5.24
N LEU A 76 -8.78 -1.48 -5.47
CA LEU A 76 -9.31 -0.77 -6.64
C LEU A 76 -8.78 -1.35 -7.97
N LEU A 77 -7.49 -1.70 -8.05
CA LEU A 77 -6.87 -2.34 -9.23
C LEU A 77 -7.39 -3.77 -9.50
N ILE A 78 -7.84 -4.48 -8.45
CA ILE A 78 -8.45 -5.80 -8.65
C ILE A 78 -9.83 -5.67 -9.33
N LEU A 79 -10.54 -4.56 -9.12
CA LEU A 79 -11.77 -4.29 -9.84
C LEU A 79 -11.44 -3.84 -11.27
N PRO A 80 -11.89 -4.57 -12.31
CA PRO A 80 -11.64 -4.17 -13.68
C PRO A 80 -12.34 -2.84 -13.99
N GLY A 81 -11.57 -1.81 -14.36
CA GLY A 81 -12.11 -0.50 -14.72
C GLY A 81 -11.01 0.53 -14.91
N ILE A 82 -11.15 1.35 -15.94
CA ILE A 82 -10.18 2.38 -16.32
C ILE A 82 -10.15 3.53 -15.31
N LEU A 83 -11.32 3.96 -14.81
CA LEU A 83 -11.37 5.02 -13.80
C LEU A 83 -10.91 4.49 -12.44
N CYS A 84 -11.29 3.26 -12.10
CA CYS A 84 -10.77 2.56 -10.92
C CYS A 84 -9.24 2.52 -10.94
N ASP A 85 -8.63 2.14 -12.07
CA ASP A 85 -7.18 2.07 -12.23
C ASP A 85 -6.53 3.45 -12.09
N ILE A 86 -7.09 4.49 -12.70
CA ILE A 86 -6.61 5.87 -12.55
C ILE A 86 -6.66 6.32 -11.08
N LEU A 87 -7.78 6.06 -10.39
CA LEU A 87 -7.94 6.40 -8.99
C LEU A 87 -6.96 5.61 -8.11
N ALA A 88 -6.75 4.33 -8.39
CA ALA A 88 -5.79 3.51 -7.67
C ALA A 88 -4.38 4.05 -7.81
N VAL A 89 -3.95 4.41 -9.02
CA VAL A 89 -2.63 4.99 -9.29
C VAL A 89 -2.44 6.30 -8.52
N LEU A 90 -3.46 7.18 -8.46
CA LEU A 90 -3.40 8.41 -7.67
C LEU A 90 -3.19 8.12 -6.18
N ILE A 91 -3.90 7.14 -5.64
CA ILE A 91 -3.77 6.73 -4.23
C ILE A 91 -2.40 6.11 -3.96
N ILE A 92 -1.85 5.32 -4.89
CA ILE A 92 -0.49 4.76 -4.79
C ILE A 92 0.53 5.89 -4.69
N ILE A 93 0.46 6.89 -5.57
CA ILE A 93 1.38 8.04 -5.56
C ILE A 93 1.31 8.78 -4.22
N PHE A 94 0.10 9.03 -3.72
CA PHE A 94 -0.10 9.68 -2.43
C PHE A 94 0.44 8.85 -1.26
N SER A 95 0.25 7.52 -1.31
CA SER A 95 0.73 6.57 -0.29
C SER A 95 2.25 6.51 -0.24
N VAL A 96 2.91 6.51 -1.40
CA VAL A 96 4.38 6.59 -1.50
C VAL A 96 4.88 7.91 -0.90
N PHE A 97 4.24 9.03 -1.23
CA PHE A 97 4.64 10.35 -0.72
C PHE A 97 4.56 10.43 0.82
N LEU A 98 3.46 9.93 1.40
CA LEU A 98 3.29 9.85 2.85
C LEU A 98 4.32 8.95 3.51
N THR A 99 4.62 7.79 2.91
CA THR A 99 5.57 6.83 3.48
C THR A 99 7.00 7.39 3.45
N LYS A 100 7.42 8.00 2.32
CA LYS A 100 8.75 8.59 2.14
C LYS A 100 9.01 9.78 3.07
N LYS A 101 7.98 10.56 3.41
CA LYS A 101 8.11 11.70 4.34
C LYS A 101 8.39 11.28 5.78
N ASN A 102 8.04 10.04 6.16
CA ASN A 102 8.09 9.57 7.55
C ASN A 102 9.06 8.41 7.76
N THR A 103 9.75 7.95 6.72
CA THR A 103 11.00 7.22 6.89
C THR A 103 12.04 8.22 7.39
N PRO A 104 12.59 8.07 8.62
CA PRO A 104 13.79 8.81 8.97
C PRO A 104 14.83 8.49 7.90
N SER A 105 15.48 9.51 7.34
CA SER A 105 16.72 9.28 6.59
C SER A 105 17.67 8.62 7.57
N TYR A 106 17.80 7.29 7.47
CA TYR A 106 19.03 6.65 7.86
C TYR A 106 20.05 7.12 6.83
N THR A 107 20.64 8.27 7.10
CA THR A 107 21.97 8.58 6.59
C THR A 107 22.81 7.43 7.12
N ASN A 108 23.11 6.46 6.25
CA ASN A 108 24.11 5.45 6.53
C ASN A 108 25.45 6.19 6.55
N ASP A 109 25.77 6.84 7.67
CA ASP A 109 27.17 7.03 8.02
C ASP A 109 27.69 5.65 8.36
N PHE A 110 28.21 4.97 7.34
CA PHE A 110 29.18 3.90 7.51
C PHE A 110 30.47 4.52 8.06
N SER A 111 30.43 4.92 9.32
CA SER A 111 31.63 5.00 10.15
C SER A 111 31.80 3.62 10.74
N ALA A 112 32.63 2.83 10.08
CA ALA A 112 33.17 1.61 10.66
C ALA A 112 33.97 2.00 11.89
N ASP A 113 33.43 1.73 13.08
CA ASP A 113 34.21 1.43 14.27
C ASP A 113 33.35 0.62 15.24
N ASP A 114 33.77 -0.64 15.39
CA ASP A 114 33.50 -1.60 16.45
C ASP A 114 32.70 -1.12 17.68
N GLU A 115 31.36 -1.26 17.65
CA GLU A 115 30.57 -1.28 18.88
C GLU A 115 29.80 -2.60 18.98
N ILE A 116 30.38 -3.47 19.82
CA ILE A 116 29.82 -4.75 20.25
C ILE A 116 28.46 -4.48 20.91
N ILE A 117 27.43 -5.18 20.45
CA ILE A 117 26.09 -5.15 21.05
C ILE A 117 26.15 -5.94 22.36
N ASP A 118 26.26 -5.26 23.49
CA ASP A 118 26.05 -5.88 24.81
C ASP A 118 24.54 -6.11 25.00
N VAL A 119 24.12 -7.36 24.79
CA VAL A 119 22.79 -7.83 25.18
C VAL A 119 22.81 -8.06 26.69
N GLU A 120 22.31 -7.09 27.44
CA GLU A 120 22.08 -7.23 28.88
C GLU A 120 21.01 -8.31 29.11
N ILE A 121 21.44 -9.51 29.53
CA ILE A 121 20.56 -10.61 29.93
C ILE A 121 20.06 -10.28 31.35
N ILE A 122 18.80 -9.88 31.46
CA ILE A 122 18.12 -9.69 32.75
C ILE A 122 17.80 -11.09 33.31
N ASP A 123 18.67 -11.62 34.16
CA ASP A 123 18.47 -12.88 34.88
C ASP A 123 17.97 -12.55 36.30
N GLU A 124 16.65 -12.42 36.47
CA GLU A 124 16.02 -12.19 37.78
C GLU A 124 16.14 -13.44 38.68
N ARG A 125 17.06 -13.42 39.65
CA ARG A 125 17.06 -14.36 40.79
C ARG A 125 16.76 -13.64 42.10
N PRO A 126 15.64 -13.93 42.78
CA PRO A 126 15.40 -13.42 44.13
C PRO A 126 16.19 -14.23 45.16
N ASN A 127 17.28 -13.66 45.67
CA ASN A 127 17.98 -14.14 46.86
C ASN A 127 17.40 -13.45 48.10
N ASN A 128 16.59 -14.16 48.88
CA ASN A 128 16.30 -13.79 50.27
C ASN A 128 16.33 -15.05 51.15
N LEU A 129 17.51 -15.30 51.73
CA LEU A 129 17.71 -16.17 52.89
C LEU A 129 18.40 -15.32 53.97
N LYS A 130 17.65 -15.01 55.02
CA LYS A 130 18.15 -14.81 56.38
C LYS A 130 17.10 -15.35 57.35
#